data_AF-A0A1Z9N543-F1
#
_entry.id   AF-A0A1Z9N543-F1
#
_cell.length_a   1.000
_cell.length_b   1.000
_cell.length_c   1.000
_cell.angle_alpha   90.00
_cell.angle_beta   90.00
_cell.angle_gamma   90.00
#
_symmetry.space_group_name_H-M   'P 1'
#
loop_
_entity.id
_entity.type
_entity.pdbx_description
1 polymer ?
#
loop_
_entity_poly.entity_id
_entity_poly.type
_entity_poly.pdbx_seq_one_letter_code
_entity_poly.pdbx_strand_id
1 'polypeptide(L)'
;MNSPEKISSNILSDRINKLQKYNLIEYRLHPQNRKVKQYYLTKSGIELYPLIYDLLIWSKNHLDFEYLPIGVDWYQKNEKRDRKKSIDDTVLSYKKFKKKLLSA
;
A
#
# COMPACT_ATOMS: atom_id res chain seq x y z
N MET A 1 5.17 19.01 -9.17
CA MET A 1 5.83 17.88 -8.48
C MET A 1 5.72 18.11 -6.97
N ASN A 2 4.49 18.16 -6.46
CA ASN A 2 4.24 18.71 -5.11
C ASN A 2 3.77 17.64 -4.13
N SER A 3 3.75 16.36 -4.53
CA SER A 3 3.39 15.29 -3.61
C SER A 3 4.60 14.89 -2.76
N PRO A 4 4.39 14.53 -1.48
CA PRO A 4 5.47 14.24 -0.53
C PRO A 4 6.34 13.06 -0.98
N GLU A 5 5.81 12.17 -1.81
CA GLU A 5 6.52 11.02 -2.36
C GLU A 5 7.58 11.40 -3.42
N LYS A 6 7.57 12.65 -3.92
CA LYS A 6 8.53 13.19 -4.91
C LYS A 6 8.64 12.33 -6.20
N ILE A 7 7.54 11.70 -6.64
CA ILE A 7 7.48 10.91 -7.87
C ILE A 7 6.91 11.76 -9.02
N SER A 8 7.57 11.76 -10.18
CA SER A 8 7.06 12.44 -11.37
C SER A 8 5.83 11.71 -11.96
N SER A 9 4.91 12.43 -12.60
CA SER A 9 3.67 11.85 -13.14
C SER A 9 3.93 10.73 -14.16
N ASN A 10 4.97 10.86 -14.98
CA ASN A 10 5.31 9.85 -15.99
C ASN A 10 5.85 8.57 -15.33
N ILE A 11 6.73 8.70 -14.32
CA ILE A 11 7.26 7.55 -13.58
C ILE A 11 6.17 6.86 -12.76
N LEU A 12 5.28 7.65 -12.13
CA LEU A 12 4.13 7.09 -11.42
C LEU A 12 3.23 6.29 -12.36
N SER A 13 2.91 6.84 -13.53
CA SER A 13 2.06 6.16 -14.53
C SER A 13 2.68 4.86 -15.01
N ASP A 14 3.99 4.84 -15.32
CA ASP A 14 4.71 3.62 -15.72
C ASP A 14 4.67 2.55 -14.61
N ARG A 15 4.91 2.93 -13.35
CA ARG A 15 4.85 2.00 -12.21
C ARG A 15 3.45 1.44 -11.99
N ILE A 16 2.41 2.27 -12.09
CA ILE A 16 1.02 1.82 -11.98
C ILE A 16 0.70 0.81 -13.10
N ASN A 17 1.09 1.11 -14.34
CA ASN A 17 0.87 0.20 -15.48
C ASN A 17 1.56 -1.16 -15.26
N LYS A 18 2.79 -1.17 -14.71
CA LYS A 18 3.50 -2.41 -14.36
C LYS A 18 2.77 -3.21 -13.27
N LEU A 19 2.34 -2.54 -12.19
CA LEU A 19 1.60 -3.19 -11.11
C LEU A 19 0.27 -3.78 -11.59
N GLN A 20 -0.43 -3.11 -12.51
CA GLN A 20 -1.62 -3.65 -13.17
C GLN A 20 -1.30 -4.84 -14.05
N LYS A 21 -0.22 -4.77 -14.86
CA LYS A 21 0.24 -5.88 -15.71
C LYS A 21 0.57 -7.13 -14.90
N TYR A 22 1.12 -6.96 -13.70
CA TYR A 22 1.38 -8.05 -12.75
C TYR A 22 0.17 -8.47 -11.91
N ASN A 23 -1.02 -7.92 -12.21
CA ASN A 23 -2.26 -8.20 -11.49
C ASN A 23 -2.15 -7.90 -9.99
N LEU A 24 -1.33 -6.93 -9.56
CA LEU A 24 -1.19 -6.56 -8.15
C LEU A 24 -2.20 -5.48 -7.74
N ILE A 25 -2.56 -4.61 -8.68
CA ILE A 25 -3.57 -3.57 -8.49
C ILE A 25 -4.57 -3.56 -9.64
N GLU A 26 -5.76 -3.08 -9.33
CA GLU A 26 -6.82 -2.73 -10.28
C GLU A 26 -7.33 -1.32 -9.95
N TYR A 27 -8.24 -0.80 -10.77
CA TYR A 27 -8.91 0.46 -10.49
C TYR A 27 -10.41 0.37 -10.77
N ARG A 28 -11.14 1.30 -10.17
CA ARG A 28 -12.49 1.66 -10.59
C ARG A 28 -12.56 3.16 -10.89
N LEU A 29 -13.57 3.58 -11.64
CA LEU A 29 -13.86 5.01 -11.80
C LEU A 29 -14.61 5.51 -10.57
N HIS A 30 -14.31 6.73 -10.13
CA HIS A 30 -15.03 7.36 -9.03
C HIS A 30 -16.51 7.55 -9.41
N PRO A 31 -17.48 7.13 -8.57
CA PRO A 31 -18.91 7.13 -8.95
C PRO A 31 -19.42 8.51 -9.35
N GLN A 32 -19.01 9.54 -8.63
CA GLN A 32 -19.40 10.94 -8.84
C GLN A 32 -18.51 11.69 -9.86
N ASN A 33 -17.33 11.16 -10.21
CA ASN A 33 -16.40 11.83 -11.14
C ASN A 33 -15.62 10.80 -11.96
N ARG A 34 -16.15 10.44 -13.13
CA ARG A 34 -15.56 9.41 -14.00
C ARG A 34 -14.15 9.73 -14.54
N LYS A 35 -13.64 10.95 -14.35
CA LYS A 35 -12.25 11.31 -14.68
C LYS A 35 -11.25 10.83 -13.63
N VAL A 36 -11.70 10.47 -12.43
CA VAL A 36 -10.86 10.03 -11.32
C VAL A 36 -10.83 8.50 -11.26
N LYS A 37 -9.63 7.92 -11.30
CA LYS A 37 -9.39 6.50 -11.05
C LYS A 37 -9.07 6.28 -9.57
N GLN A 38 -9.75 5.32 -8.94
CA GLN A 38 -9.47 4.86 -7.59
C GLN A 38 -8.82 3.48 -7.66
N TYR A 39 -7.52 3.40 -7.34
CA TYR A 39 -6.75 2.16 -7.39
C TYR A 39 -6.89 1.36 -6.09
N TYR A 40 -6.84 0.03 -6.20
CA TYR A 40 -6.90 -0.90 -5.07
C TYR A 40 -6.12 -2.19 -5.37
N LEU A 41 -5.66 -2.88 -4.33
CA LEU A 41 -4.96 -4.15 -4.41
C LEU A 41 -5.92 -5.27 -4.84
N THR A 42 -5.47 -6.13 -5.73
CA THR A 42 -6.13 -7.39 -6.07
C THR A 42 -5.95 -8.42 -4.95
N LYS A 43 -6.41 -9.66 -5.15
CA LYS A 43 -6.13 -10.75 -4.21
C LYS A 43 -4.62 -10.98 -4.06
N SER A 44 -3.89 -11.11 -5.17
CA SER A 44 -2.43 -11.30 -5.17
C SER A 44 -1.69 -10.09 -4.59
N GLY A 45 -2.16 -8.87 -4.85
CA GLY A 45 -1.58 -7.67 -4.24
C GLY A 45 -1.70 -7.65 -2.71
N ILE A 46 -2.80 -8.18 -2.15
CA ILE A 46 -2.98 -8.33 -0.70
C ILE A 46 -2.09 -9.46 -0.16
N GLU A 47 -2.01 -10.59 -0.87
CA GLU A 47 -1.19 -11.74 -0.49
C GLU A 47 0.32 -11.46 -0.55
N LEU A 48 0.74 -10.40 -1.25
CA LEU A 48 2.11 -9.90 -1.25
C LEU A 48 2.52 -9.21 0.07
N TYR A 49 1.56 -8.73 0.87
CA TYR A 49 1.83 -7.91 2.05
C TYR A 49 2.76 -8.56 3.09
N PRO A 50 2.68 -9.86 3.42
CA PRO A 50 3.61 -10.49 4.35
C PRO A 50 5.09 -10.34 3.95
N LEU A 51 5.39 -10.41 2.65
CA LEU A 51 6.75 -10.21 2.13
C LEU A 51 7.19 -8.74 2.26
N ILE A 52 6.28 -7.80 1.99
CA ILE A 52 6.53 -6.38 2.17
C ILE A 52 6.75 -6.05 3.66
N TYR A 53 5.97 -6.66 4.55
CA TYR A 53 6.15 -6.52 6.00
C TYR A 53 7.56 -6.93 6.43
N ASP A 54 8.02 -8.11 6.00
CA ASP A 54 9.36 -8.60 6.36
C ASP A 54 10.45 -7.68 5.80
N LEU A 55 10.27 -7.18 4.57
CA LEU A 55 11.19 -6.22 3.97
C LEU A 55 11.26 -4.91 4.76
N LEU A 56 10.12 -4.40 5.26
CA LEU A 56 10.07 -3.19 6.09
C LEU A 56 10.79 -3.38 7.44
N ILE A 57 10.57 -4.53 8.10
CA ILE A 57 11.26 -4.82 9.36
C ILE A 57 12.76 -4.98 9.14
N TRP A 58 13.17 -5.69 8.09
CA TRP A 58 14.57 -5.82 7.72
C TRP A 58 15.20 -4.44 7.43
N SER A 59 14.54 -3.60 6.63
CA SER A 59 15.08 -2.28 6.30
C SER A 59 15.24 -1.40 7.55
N LYS A 60 14.28 -1.43 8.47
CA LYS A 60 14.35 -0.69 9.73
C LYS A 60 15.55 -1.11 10.58
N ASN A 61 15.90 -2.39 10.57
CA ASN A 61 16.96 -2.93 11.44
C ASN A 61 18.37 -2.76 10.84
N HIS A 62 18.48 -2.61 9.51
CA HIS A 62 19.77 -2.70 8.83
C HIS A 62 20.13 -1.49 7.98
N LEU A 63 19.16 -0.64 7.62
CA LEU A 63 19.40 0.53 6.79
C LEU A 63 19.25 1.81 7.63
N ASP A 64 20.21 2.71 7.47
CA ASP A 64 20.07 4.08 7.91
C ASP A 64 19.25 4.85 6.85
N PHE A 65 17.94 4.94 7.08
CA PHE A 65 16.99 5.50 6.13
C PHE A 65 15.97 6.41 6.83
N GLU A 66 15.74 7.60 6.28
CA GLU A 66 14.68 8.49 6.76
C GLU A 66 13.32 8.04 6.24
N TYR A 67 12.47 7.59 7.16
CA TYR A 67 11.10 7.20 6.84
C TYR A 67 10.17 8.42 6.91
N LEU A 68 9.23 8.50 5.98
CA LEU A 68 8.13 9.47 6.06
C LEU A 68 7.32 9.27 7.34
N PRO A 69 6.63 10.30 7.87
CA PRO A 69 5.86 10.20 9.13
C PRO A 69 4.91 9.01 9.18
N ILE A 70 4.24 8.69 8.07
CA ILE A 70 3.35 7.52 7.97
C ILE A 70 4.08 6.18 8.22
N GLY A 71 5.34 6.06 7.79
CA GLY A 71 6.17 4.90 8.04
C GLY A 71 6.61 4.83 9.51
N VAL A 72 7.00 5.96 10.09
CA VAL A 72 7.35 6.06 11.52
C VAL A 72 6.19 5.65 12.41
N ASP A 73 5.00 6.18 12.17
CA ASP A 73 3.77 5.82 12.89
C ASP A 73 3.46 4.32 12.78
N TRP A 74 3.66 3.75 11.60
CA TRP A 74 3.44 2.33 11.37
C TRP A 74 4.43 1.49 12.19
N TYR A 75 5.72 1.85 12.20
CA TYR A 75 6.71 1.14 13.01
C TYR A 75 6.42 1.24 14.50
N GLN A 76 6.11 2.42 15.03
CA GLN A 76 5.79 2.61 16.45
C GLN A 76 4.58 1.76 16.87
N LYS A 77 3.54 1.67 16.02
CA LYS A 77 2.37 0.84 16.27
C LYS A 77 2.65 -0.65 16.23
N ASN A 78 3.71 -1.08 15.53
CA ASN A 78 4.02 -2.49 15.28
C ASN A 78 5.27 -3.01 15.98
N GLU A 79 6.05 -2.15 16.65
CA GLU A 79 7.35 -2.49 17.26
C GLU A 79 7.30 -3.66 18.24
N LYS A 80 6.23 -3.77 19.03
CA LYS A 80 6.06 -4.81 20.07
C LYS A 80 5.00 -5.84 19.71
N ARG A 81 4.53 -5.86 18.46
CA ARG A 81 3.45 -6.74 18.03
C ARG A 81 4.03 -8.01 17.44
N ASP A 82 3.36 -9.13 17.71
CA ASP A 82 3.63 -10.37 17.01
C ASP A 82 3.45 -10.19 15.50
N ARG A 83 4.39 -10.72 14.72
CA ARG A 83 4.43 -10.61 13.25
C ARG A 83 3.09 -11.04 12.64
N LYS A 84 2.59 -12.22 13.01
CA LYS A 84 1.35 -12.77 12.43
C LYS A 84 0.18 -11.86 12.76
N LYS A 85 0.08 -11.40 14.01
CA LYS A 85 -0.97 -10.47 14.43
C LYS A 85 -0.91 -9.12 13.71
N SER A 86 0.28 -8.58 13.46
CA SER A 86 0.44 -7.33 12.69
C SER A 86 0.03 -7.47 11.23
N ILE A 87 0.40 -8.59 10.60
CA ILE A 87 0.04 -8.90 9.21
C ILE A 87 -1.47 -9.11 9.09
N ASP A 88 -2.05 -9.97 9.93
CA ASP A 88 -3.47 -10.32 9.89
C ASP A 88 -4.37 -9.10 10.10
N ASP A 89 -4.08 -8.28 11.11
CA ASP A 89 -4.87 -7.07 11.39
C ASP A 89 -4.77 -6.05 10.25
N THR A 90 -3.58 -5.88 9.66
CA THR A 90 -3.40 -4.96 8.52
C THR A 90 -4.16 -5.46 7.29
N VAL A 91 -4.03 -6.74 6.96
CA VAL A 91 -4.76 -7.36 5.84
C VAL A 91 -6.27 -7.28 6.05
N LEU A 92 -6.75 -7.54 7.27
CA LEU A 92 -8.17 -7.45 7.61
C LEU A 92 -8.69 -6.03 7.49
N SER A 93 -7.95 -5.05 8.03
CA SER A 93 -8.28 -3.62 7.91
C SER A 93 -8.35 -3.19 6.44
N TYR A 94 -7.36 -3.58 5.64
CA TYR A 94 -7.34 -3.29 4.21
C TYR A 94 -8.52 -3.92 3.47
N LYS A 95 -8.86 -5.18 3.73
CA LYS A 95 -10.02 -5.87 3.13
C LYS A 95 -11.33 -5.14 3.45
N LYS A 96 -11.49 -4.65 4.69
CA LYS A 96 -12.65 -3.83 5.09
C LYS A 96 -12.69 -2.51 4.32
N PHE A 97 -11.55 -1.81 4.22
CA PHE A 97 -11.42 -0.61 3.40
C PHE A 97 -11.78 -0.86 1.94
N LYS A 98 -11.21 -1.90 1.31
CA LYS A 98 -11.48 -2.28 -0.09
C LYS A 98 -12.97 -2.57 -0.29
N LYS A 99 -13.61 -3.31 0.63
CA LYS A 99 -15.05 -3.58 0.54
C LYS A 99 -15.87 -2.28 0.57
N LYS A 100 -15.57 -1.38 1.51
CA LYS A 100 -16.22 -0.07 1.62
C LYS A 100 -15.99 0.79 0.38
N LEU A 101 -14.76 0.80 -0.13
CA LEU A 101 -14.42 1.48 -1.37
C LEU A 101 -15.34 0.94 -2.46
N LEU A 102 -15.29 -0.35 -2.78
CA LEU A 102 -16.03 -0.93 -3.91
C LEU A 102 -17.56 -0.86 -3.79
N SER A 103 -18.11 -0.75 -2.57
CA SER A 103 -19.56 -0.59 -2.35
C SER A 103 -20.08 0.85 -2.45
N ALA A 104 -19.19 1.85 -2.44
CA ALA A 104 -19.53 3.28 -2.50
C ALA A 104 -19.61 3.78 -3.93
#